data_AF-A0A087DRF4-F1
#
_entry.id   AF-A0A087DRF4-F1
#
_cell.length_a   1.000
_cell.length_b   1.000
_cell.length_c   1.000
_cell.angle_alpha   90.00
_cell.angle_beta   90.00
_cell.angle_gamma   90.00
#
_symmetry.space_group_name_H-M   'P 1'
#
loop_
_entity.id
_entity.type
_entity.pdbx_description
1 polymer ?
#
loop_
_entity_poly.entity_id
_entity_poly.type
_entity_poly.pdbx_seq_one_letter_code
_entity_poly.pdbx_strand_id
1 'polypeptide(L)'
;MDKIRYTVLISHPSDVDEKTLDFIYQCFDMWNEQNQALPFEFYPFEWDKDVATLSEVANGQDVIDSVAEAYCDAVLAVFNKRLGSPVNDSISGTVHELEECIENDKPAGMIIDSQEVDSREQKLIDYINDFKGSYKEYDSKEKLSREIVLFSINEREIIHQSLMNQLFYSKSICVLIIRTGSKELRQIMSIIRISVRLGQV
;
A
#
# COMPACT_ATOMS: atom_id res chain seq x y z
N MET A 1 -15.69 -14.94 9.43
CA MET A 1 -15.50 -14.50 8.04
C MET A 1 -14.17 -13.77 8.03
N ASP A 2 -13.20 -14.28 7.30
CA ASP A 2 -11.86 -13.72 7.29
C ASP A 2 -11.91 -12.34 6.62
N LYS A 3 -11.31 -11.33 7.26
CA LYS A 3 -11.24 -9.98 6.71
C LYS A 3 -10.29 -9.96 5.52
N ILE A 4 -10.62 -9.16 4.51
CA ILE A 4 -9.68 -8.83 3.45
C ILE A 4 -8.55 -8.01 4.07
N ARG A 5 -7.31 -8.42 3.88
CA ARG A 5 -6.15 -7.70 4.37
C ARG A 5 -5.57 -6.84 3.26
N TYR A 6 -5.45 -5.54 3.52
CA TYR A 6 -4.75 -4.59 2.65
C TYR A 6 -3.38 -4.30 3.22
N THR A 7 -2.36 -4.70 2.49
CA THR A 7 -0.95 -4.56 2.86
C THR A 7 -0.46 -3.16 2.54
N VAL A 8 0.09 -2.47 3.54
CA VAL A 8 0.64 -1.12 3.40
C VAL A 8 2.14 -1.18 3.67
N LEU A 9 2.95 -0.93 2.65
CA LEU A 9 4.39 -0.82 2.81
C LEU A 9 4.71 0.49 3.54
N ILE A 10 5.38 0.40 4.70
CA ILE A 10 5.90 1.56 5.41
C ILE A 10 7.34 1.78 4.94
N SER A 11 7.50 2.69 3.99
CA SER A 11 8.79 3.01 3.41
C SER A 11 9.41 4.21 4.11
N HIS A 12 10.68 4.11 4.52
CA HIS A 12 11.34 5.23 5.18
C HIS A 12 12.88 5.14 5.06
N PRO A 13 13.59 6.27 5.11
CA PRO A 13 15.03 6.27 5.28
C PRO A 13 15.43 5.91 6.73
N SER A 14 16.70 5.57 6.93
CA SER A 14 17.21 5.07 8.21
C SER A 14 17.26 6.10 9.35
N ASP A 15 16.97 7.38 9.09
CA ASP A 15 16.93 8.45 10.09
C ASP A 15 15.53 8.68 10.68
N VAL A 16 14.51 7.99 10.16
CA VAL A 16 13.21 7.88 10.86
C VAL A 16 13.41 6.94 12.04
N ASP A 17 13.12 7.44 13.24
CA ASP A 17 13.39 6.69 14.47
C ASP A 17 12.33 5.62 14.74
N GLU A 18 12.75 4.57 15.45
CA GLU A 18 11.89 3.41 15.79
C GLU A 18 10.61 3.82 16.53
N LYS A 19 10.61 4.87 17.36
CA LYS A 19 9.40 5.29 18.09
C LYS A 19 8.38 5.92 17.14
N THR A 20 8.83 6.57 16.08
CA THR A 20 7.96 7.11 15.02
C THR A 20 7.33 5.95 14.24
N LEU A 21 8.11 4.92 13.91
CA LEU A 21 7.62 3.71 13.24
C LEU A 21 6.61 2.95 14.11
N ASP A 22 6.95 2.66 15.37
CA ASP A 22 6.05 2.04 16.35
C ASP A 22 4.71 2.79 16.47
N PHE A 23 4.77 4.12 16.43
CA PHE A 23 3.58 4.94 16.49
C PHE A 23 2.74 4.85 15.21
N ILE A 24 3.37 4.75 14.03
CA ILE A 24 2.67 4.51 12.76
C ILE A 24 1.94 3.17 12.81
N TYR A 25 2.60 2.11 13.27
CA TYR A 25 1.99 0.79 13.44
C TYR A 25 0.79 0.83 14.39
N GLN A 26 0.95 1.48 15.55
CA GLN A 26 -0.15 1.68 16.49
C GLN A 26 -1.32 2.46 15.88
N CYS A 27 -1.08 3.41 14.99
CA CYS A 27 -2.17 4.13 14.32
C CYS A 27 -3.01 3.21 13.43
N PHE A 28 -2.39 2.28 12.71
CA PHE A 28 -3.11 1.28 11.92
C PHE A 28 -3.87 0.29 12.82
N ASP A 29 -3.25 -0.18 13.90
CA ASP A 29 -3.91 -1.07 14.87
C ASP A 29 -5.15 -0.39 15.49
N MET A 30 -4.98 0.85 15.97
CA MET A 30 -6.09 1.64 16.52
C MET A 30 -7.20 1.84 15.49
N TRP A 31 -6.85 2.11 14.24
CA TRP A 31 -7.83 2.24 13.17
C TRP A 31 -8.57 0.91 12.94
N ASN A 32 -7.86 -0.21 12.90
CA ASN A 32 -8.45 -1.54 12.71
C ASN A 32 -9.40 -1.91 13.87
N GLU A 33 -9.02 -1.59 15.10
CA GLU A 33 -9.85 -1.76 16.30
C GLU A 33 -11.12 -0.91 16.24
N GLN A 34 -10.99 0.37 15.86
CA GLN A 34 -12.12 1.28 15.71
C GLN A 34 -13.06 0.90 14.56
N ASN A 35 -12.54 0.20 13.55
CA ASN A 35 -13.24 -0.19 12.33
C ASN A 35 -13.52 -1.70 12.26
N GLN A 36 -13.65 -2.39 13.40
CA GLN A 36 -13.84 -3.85 13.46
C GLN A 36 -15.01 -4.37 12.62
N ALA A 37 -16.07 -3.58 12.45
CA ALA A 37 -17.25 -3.95 11.66
C ALA A 37 -17.02 -4.00 10.14
N LEU A 38 -15.89 -3.48 9.65
CA LEU A 38 -15.58 -3.50 8.23
C LEU A 38 -15.07 -4.87 7.78
N PRO A 39 -15.34 -5.25 6.52
CA PRO A 39 -14.92 -6.55 5.97
C PRO A 39 -13.42 -6.60 5.65
N PHE A 40 -12.66 -5.56 6.01
CA PHE A 40 -11.24 -5.46 5.72
C PHE A 40 -10.47 -4.80 6.87
N GLU A 41 -9.15 -4.93 6.81
CA GLU A 41 -8.18 -4.35 7.74
C GLU A 41 -6.92 -3.93 6.97
N PHE A 42 -6.19 -2.96 7.52
CA PHE A 42 -4.86 -2.59 7.03
C PHE A 42 -3.78 -3.39 7.76
N TYR A 43 -2.76 -3.81 7.04
CA TYR A 43 -1.60 -4.50 7.57
C TYR A 43 -0.34 -3.74 7.16
N PRO A 44 0.15 -2.81 8.02
CA PRO A 44 1.42 -2.14 7.78
C PRO A 44 2.59 -3.11 7.93
N PHE A 45 3.61 -3.02 7.07
CA PHE A 45 4.80 -3.87 7.15
C PHE A 45 6.08 -3.17 6.68
N GLU A 46 7.23 -3.65 7.16
CA GLU A 46 8.59 -3.24 6.81
C GLU A 46 9.34 -4.43 6.20
N TRP A 47 10.04 -4.23 5.08
CA TRP A 47 10.69 -5.33 4.38
C TRP A 47 11.78 -6.03 5.21
N ASP A 48 12.67 -5.25 5.83
CA ASP A 48 13.78 -5.76 6.65
C ASP A 48 13.31 -6.53 7.90
N LYS A 49 12.14 -6.20 8.44
CA LYS A 49 11.58 -6.83 9.64
C LYS A 49 10.69 -8.03 9.30
N ASP A 50 9.87 -7.94 8.26
CA ASP A 50 8.83 -8.92 7.99
C ASP A 50 9.24 -10.00 6.96
N VAL A 51 10.15 -9.69 6.03
CA VAL A 51 10.61 -10.64 4.99
C VAL A 51 11.77 -11.52 5.47
N ALA A 52 12.45 -11.14 6.56
CA ALA A 52 13.36 -12.05 7.28
C ALA A 52 12.64 -13.33 7.76
N THR A 53 11.32 -13.26 7.95
CA THR A 53 10.47 -14.41 8.33
C THR A 53 9.98 -15.24 7.13
N LEU A 54 10.07 -14.72 5.91
CA LEU A 54 9.58 -15.35 4.67
C LEU A 54 10.70 -15.93 3.80
N SER A 55 11.97 -15.69 4.14
CA SER A 55 13.14 -16.00 3.31
C SER A 55 13.85 -17.29 3.71
N GLU A 56 13.25 -18.44 3.41
CA GLU A 56 14.03 -19.68 3.15
C GLU A 56 14.32 -19.89 1.65
N VAL A 57 13.80 -19.04 0.75
CA VAL A 57 13.92 -19.27 -0.70
C VAL A 57 14.06 -17.95 -1.47
N ALA A 58 15.30 -17.52 -1.72
CA ALA A 58 15.80 -16.86 -2.95
C ALA A 58 16.90 -15.82 -2.68
N ASN A 59 17.89 -15.77 -3.58
CA ASN A 59 19.02 -14.82 -3.58
C ASN A 59 18.54 -13.37 -3.66
N GLY A 60 19.06 -12.52 -2.77
CA GLY A 60 18.60 -11.15 -2.51
C GLY A 60 18.89 -10.08 -3.58
N GLN A 61 18.94 -10.44 -4.87
CA GLN A 61 19.15 -9.47 -5.96
C GLN A 61 17.98 -9.38 -6.94
N ASP A 62 17.22 -10.46 -7.16
CA ASP A 62 15.97 -10.41 -7.95
C ASP A 62 14.77 -9.96 -7.10
N VAL A 63 14.97 -9.80 -5.79
CA VAL A 63 13.86 -9.60 -4.86
C VAL A 63 13.44 -8.13 -4.78
N ILE A 64 14.37 -7.17 -4.79
CA ILE A 64 14.05 -5.73 -4.67
C ILE A 64 13.21 -5.23 -5.88
N ASP A 65 13.57 -5.61 -7.10
CA ASP A 65 12.86 -5.18 -8.33
C ASP A 65 11.48 -5.86 -8.51
N SER A 66 11.11 -6.81 -7.64
CA SER A 66 9.82 -7.51 -7.67
C SER A 66 8.86 -7.05 -6.56
N VAL A 67 9.27 -6.11 -5.70
CA VAL A 67 8.70 -5.95 -4.37
C VAL A 67 7.55 -4.96 -4.25
N ALA A 68 7.57 -3.80 -4.92
CA ALA A 68 6.40 -2.91 -4.86
C ALA A 68 5.28 -3.37 -5.81
N GLU A 69 5.61 -4.00 -6.94
CA GLU A 69 4.60 -4.59 -7.82
C GLU A 69 3.91 -5.84 -7.20
N ALA A 70 4.63 -6.73 -6.50
CA ALA A 70 4.09 -8.03 -6.07
C ALA A 70 3.54 -8.13 -4.63
N TYR A 71 3.89 -7.24 -3.68
CA TYR A 71 3.64 -7.51 -2.25
C TYR A 71 2.87 -6.46 -1.45
N CYS A 72 2.63 -5.25 -1.97
CA CYS A 72 1.80 -4.27 -1.28
C CYS A 72 0.58 -3.81 -2.11
N ASP A 73 -0.50 -3.48 -1.40
CA ASP A 73 -1.68 -2.82 -1.96
C ASP A 73 -1.54 -1.29 -1.94
N ALA A 74 -0.66 -0.77 -1.08
CA ALA A 74 -0.39 0.65 -0.91
C ALA A 74 1.02 0.88 -0.35
N VAL A 75 1.55 2.10 -0.53
CA VAL A 75 2.77 2.57 0.12
C VAL A 75 2.54 3.85 0.91
N LEU A 76 3.14 3.93 2.08
CA LEU A 76 3.26 5.15 2.89
C LEU A 76 4.75 5.46 3.09
N ALA A 77 5.25 6.41 2.31
CA ALA A 77 6.61 6.92 2.43
C ALA A 77 6.70 7.98 3.53
N VAL A 78 7.55 7.75 4.53
CA VAL A 78 7.76 8.62 5.68
C VAL A 78 9.18 9.17 5.64
N PHE A 79 9.30 10.49 5.57
CA PHE A 79 10.59 11.18 5.54
C PHE A 79 10.78 12.01 6.80
N ASN A 80 11.99 11.95 7.36
CA ASN A 80 12.44 12.88 8.38
C ASN A 80 13.27 14.00 7.71
N LYS A 81 14.61 13.94 7.82
CA LYS A 81 15.50 14.95 7.21
C LYS A 81 16.30 14.43 6.03
N ARG A 82 16.41 13.12 5.85
CA ARG A 82 17.14 12.52 4.72
C ARG A 82 16.20 12.05 3.63
N LEU A 83 16.70 12.02 2.39
CA LEU A 83 16.03 11.31 1.29
C LEU A 83 16.28 9.79 1.37
N GLY A 84 17.42 9.40 1.96
CA GLY A 84 17.90 8.02 1.98
C GLY A 84 19.07 7.78 1.01
N SER A 85 19.50 6.52 0.95
CA SER A 85 20.62 6.11 0.10
C SER A 85 20.13 5.75 -1.30
N PRO A 86 20.86 6.12 -2.37
CA PRO A 86 20.52 5.73 -3.73
C PRO A 86 20.54 4.20 -3.87
N VAL A 87 19.62 3.68 -4.67
CA VAL A 87 19.53 2.27 -5.05
C VAL A 87 19.48 2.20 -6.56
N ASN A 88 20.17 1.24 -7.19
CA ASN A 88 20.17 0.97 -8.64
C ASN A 88 19.85 2.21 -9.52
N ASP A 89 18.59 2.33 -9.93
CA ASP A 89 18.06 3.34 -10.86
C ASP A 89 17.21 4.45 -10.20
N SER A 90 17.24 4.57 -8.87
CA SER A 90 16.50 5.60 -8.11
C SER A 90 17.39 6.41 -7.16
N ILE A 91 16.97 7.67 -6.93
CA ILE A 91 17.66 8.61 -6.06
C ILE A 91 17.63 8.20 -4.59
N SER A 92 16.67 7.36 -4.17
CA SER A 92 16.71 6.59 -2.92
C SER A 92 15.79 5.38 -2.94
N GLY A 93 16.02 4.41 -2.04
CA GLY A 93 15.13 3.25 -1.88
C GLY A 93 13.68 3.64 -1.58
N THR A 94 13.48 4.59 -0.66
CA THR A 94 12.13 5.09 -0.34
C THR A 94 11.45 5.78 -1.52
N VAL A 95 12.22 6.51 -2.33
CA VAL A 95 11.68 7.12 -3.55
C VAL A 95 11.31 6.07 -4.57
N HIS A 96 12.16 5.06 -4.77
CA HIS A 96 11.87 3.95 -5.69
C HIS A 96 10.53 3.28 -5.37
N GLU A 97 10.32 2.88 -4.11
CA GLU A 97 9.09 2.21 -3.67
C GLU A 97 7.86 3.10 -3.81
N LEU A 98 8.00 4.40 -3.54
CA LEU A 98 6.93 5.39 -3.71
C LEU A 98 6.57 5.60 -5.19
N GLU A 99 7.56 5.83 -6.05
CA GLU A 99 7.37 6.06 -7.48
C GLU A 99 6.83 4.82 -8.18
N GLU A 100 7.32 3.62 -7.83
CA GLU A 100 6.82 2.35 -8.38
C GLU A 100 5.33 2.14 -8.06
N CYS A 101 4.87 2.48 -6.84
CA CYS A 101 3.44 2.42 -6.54
C CYS A 101 2.63 3.43 -7.35
N ILE A 102 3.14 4.65 -7.54
CA ILE A 102 2.48 5.68 -8.36
C ILE A 102 2.39 5.23 -9.82
N GLU A 103 3.46 4.68 -10.38
CA GLU A 103 3.52 4.20 -11.76
C GLU A 103 2.57 3.02 -12.02
N ASN A 104 2.31 2.21 -10.98
CA ASN A 104 1.40 1.07 -11.02
C ASN A 104 -0.05 1.39 -10.61
N ASP A 105 -0.43 2.67 -10.57
CA ASP A 105 -1.76 3.14 -10.14
C ASP A 105 -2.17 2.63 -8.74
N LYS A 106 -1.19 2.35 -7.87
CA LYS A 106 -1.41 1.95 -6.48
C LYS A 106 -1.49 3.18 -5.58
N PRO A 107 -2.34 3.12 -4.53
CA PRO A 107 -2.31 4.04 -3.40
C PRO A 107 -0.90 4.40 -2.91
N ALA A 108 -0.56 5.69 -2.93
CA ALA A 108 0.76 6.19 -2.57
C ALA A 108 0.65 7.47 -1.74
N GLY A 109 1.16 7.43 -0.51
CA GLY A 109 1.19 8.55 0.41
C GLY A 109 2.61 8.98 0.76
N MET A 110 2.86 10.28 0.81
CA MET A 110 4.10 10.85 1.35
C MET A 110 3.82 11.71 2.57
N ILE A 111 4.48 11.41 3.68
CA ILE A 111 4.39 12.16 4.96
C ILE A 111 5.79 12.60 5.37
N ILE A 112 5.93 13.86 5.78
CA ILE A 112 7.25 14.46 6.08
C ILE A 112 7.25 15.13 7.45
N ASP A 113 8.30 14.91 8.24
CA ASP A 113 8.50 15.64 9.51
C ASP A 113 8.82 17.11 9.21
N SER A 114 7.98 18.00 9.73
CA SER A 114 8.12 19.45 9.64
C SER A 114 8.89 20.09 10.80
N GLN A 115 9.29 19.32 11.82
CA GLN A 115 10.16 19.81 12.89
C GLN A 115 11.61 19.95 12.44
N GLU A 116 12.01 19.18 11.43
CA GLU A 116 13.40 19.08 10.95
C GLU A 116 13.60 19.84 9.62
N VAL A 117 12.72 20.79 9.28
CA VAL A 117 12.77 21.54 8.00
C VAL A 117 14.13 22.17 7.74
N ASP A 118 14.73 22.79 8.76
CA ASP A 118 16.03 23.47 8.65
C ASP A 118 17.22 22.50 8.51
N SER A 119 17.03 21.22 8.86
CA SER A 119 18.07 20.19 8.82
C SER A 119 17.91 19.23 7.64
N ARG A 120 16.88 19.43 6.79
CA ARG A 120 16.62 18.60 5.60
C ARG A 120 17.79 18.65 4.62
N GLU A 121 18.14 17.49 4.10
CA GLU A 121 19.12 17.37 3.03
C GLU A 121 18.59 18.03 1.75
N GLN A 122 19.47 18.70 1.00
CA GLN A 122 19.08 19.40 -0.23
C GLN A 122 18.36 18.48 -1.23
N LYS A 123 18.81 17.21 -1.35
CA LYS A 123 18.16 16.23 -2.24
C LYS A 123 16.72 15.93 -1.86
N LEU A 124 16.39 15.92 -0.56
CA LEU A 124 15.00 15.76 -0.10
C LEU A 124 14.18 16.99 -0.47
N ILE A 125 14.74 18.19 -0.27
CA ILE A 125 14.08 19.44 -0.67
C ILE A 125 13.81 19.46 -2.17
N ASP A 126 14.79 19.09 -2.99
CA ASP A 126 14.67 19.02 -4.44
C ASP A 126 13.56 18.03 -4.84
N TYR A 127 13.56 16.83 -4.24
CA TYR A 127 12.53 15.82 -4.49
C TYR A 127 11.12 16.31 -4.11
N ILE A 128 10.95 16.94 -2.94
CA ILE A 128 9.67 17.51 -2.51
C ILE A 128 9.15 18.54 -3.51
N ASN A 129 10.03 19.40 -4.04
CA ASN A 129 9.66 20.43 -5.01
C ASN A 129 9.25 19.85 -6.36
N ASP A 130 9.87 18.74 -6.78
CA ASP A 130 9.60 18.06 -8.05
C ASP A 130 8.47 17.02 -7.95
N PHE A 131 8.08 16.65 -6.73
CA PHE A 131 7.05 15.63 -6.49
C PHE A 131 5.69 16.09 -7.04
N LYS A 132 5.17 15.32 -8.00
CA LYS A 132 3.90 15.65 -8.69
C LYS A 132 2.66 15.27 -7.88
N GLY A 133 2.81 14.46 -6.83
CA GLY A 133 1.72 14.07 -5.93
C GLY A 133 1.51 15.07 -4.80
N SER A 134 0.48 14.84 -3.99
CA SER A 134 0.33 15.58 -2.73
C SER A 134 1.10 14.90 -1.61
N TYR A 135 1.81 15.67 -0.80
CA TYR A 135 2.40 15.19 0.45
C TYR A 135 1.76 15.88 1.66
N LYS A 136 1.95 15.28 2.82
CA LYS A 136 1.49 15.80 4.11
C LYS A 136 2.69 16.07 5.01
N GLU A 137 2.53 16.98 5.93
CA GLU A 137 3.56 17.29 6.93
C GLU A 137 3.02 17.05 8.34
N TYR A 138 3.86 16.57 9.23
CA TYR A 138 3.53 16.42 10.65
C TYR A 138 4.58 17.10 11.54
N ASP A 139 4.14 17.59 12.69
CA ASP A 139 4.97 18.23 13.73
C ASP A 139 4.69 17.65 15.12
N SER A 140 3.79 16.67 15.19
CA SER A 140 3.20 16.13 16.40
C SER A 140 2.63 14.75 16.11
N LYS A 141 2.53 13.92 17.16
CA LYS A 141 1.93 12.59 17.08
C LYS A 141 0.46 12.66 16.67
N GLU A 142 -0.25 13.67 17.15
CA GLU A 142 -1.67 13.90 16.85
C GLU A 142 -1.87 14.19 15.35
N LYS A 143 -1.00 15.02 14.76
CA LYS A 143 -1.04 15.33 13.33
C LYS A 143 -0.64 14.12 12.49
N LEU A 144 0.43 13.41 12.89
CA LEU A 144 0.86 12.17 12.20
C LEU A 144 -0.27 11.12 12.20
N SER A 145 -0.89 10.87 13.35
CA SER A 145 -2.03 9.96 13.48
C SER A 145 -3.19 10.35 12.57
N ARG A 146 -3.53 11.66 12.53
CA ARG A 146 -4.58 12.18 11.64
C ARG A 146 -4.28 11.90 10.18
N GLU A 147 -3.05 12.16 9.72
CA GLU A 147 -2.68 11.94 8.32
C GLU A 147 -2.68 10.45 7.95
N ILE A 148 -2.25 9.55 8.85
CA ILE A 148 -2.36 8.09 8.64
C ILE A 148 -3.82 7.64 8.53
N VAL A 149 -4.70 8.18 9.38
CA VAL A 149 -6.14 7.89 9.32
C VAL A 149 -6.74 8.41 8.01
N LEU A 150 -6.35 9.60 7.54
CA LEU A 150 -6.83 10.17 6.29
C LEU A 150 -6.34 9.37 5.08
N PHE A 151 -5.07 8.95 5.07
CA PHE A 151 -4.55 7.99 4.09
C PHE A 151 -5.42 6.73 4.07
N SER A 152 -5.62 6.09 5.22
CA SER A 152 -6.46 4.90 5.37
C SER A 152 -7.93 5.08 4.93
N ILE A 153 -8.45 6.32 4.96
CA ILE A 153 -9.81 6.64 4.49
C ILE A 153 -9.85 6.87 2.98
N ASN A 154 -8.92 7.65 2.44
CA ASN A 154 -8.90 8.01 1.01
C ASN A 154 -8.76 6.77 0.12
N GLU A 155 -7.97 5.79 0.57
CA GLU A 155 -7.77 4.57 -0.21
C GLU A 155 -9.01 3.67 -0.24
N ARG A 156 -9.95 3.79 0.71
CA ARG A 156 -11.21 3.04 0.67
C ARG A 156 -12.03 3.37 -0.57
N GLU A 157 -12.11 4.64 -0.95
CA GLU A 157 -12.91 5.06 -2.10
C GLU A 157 -12.32 4.51 -3.40
N ILE A 158 -10.98 4.52 -3.50
CA ILE A 158 -10.24 4.04 -4.67
C ILE A 158 -10.29 2.51 -4.76
N ILE A 159 -10.05 1.81 -3.66
CA ILE A 159 -10.13 0.35 -3.57
C ILE A 159 -11.55 -0.14 -3.81
N HIS A 160 -12.56 0.52 -3.23
CA HIS A 160 -13.95 0.18 -3.48
C HIS A 160 -14.32 0.41 -4.94
N GLN A 161 -13.88 1.51 -5.57
CA GLN A 161 -14.09 1.72 -7.00
C GLN A 161 -13.34 0.71 -7.87
N SER A 162 -12.12 0.34 -7.52
CA SER A 162 -11.32 -0.67 -8.23
C SER A 162 -11.96 -2.06 -8.15
N LEU A 163 -12.35 -2.50 -6.96
CA LEU A 163 -13.09 -3.75 -6.74
C LEU A 163 -14.45 -3.74 -7.44
N MET A 164 -15.19 -2.63 -7.37
CA MET A 164 -16.47 -2.50 -8.07
C MET A 164 -16.28 -2.53 -9.59
N ASN A 165 -15.22 -1.92 -10.12
CA ASN A 165 -14.88 -1.97 -11.54
C ASN A 165 -14.48 -3.38 -11.99
N GLN A 166 -13.67 -4.11 -11.21
CA GLN A 166 -13.34 -5.51 -11.50
C GLN A 166 -14.58 -6.42 -11.45
N LEU A 167 -15.47 -6.23 -10.47
CA LEU A 167 -16.76 -6.93 -10.39
C LEU A 167 -17.69 -6.57 -11.57
N PHE A 168 -17.64 -5.32 -12.06
CA PHE A 168 -18.39 -4.89 -13.25
C PHE A 168 -17.82 -5.48 -14.54
N TYR A 169 -16.49 -5.57 -14.66
CA TYR A 169 -15.80 -6.22 -15.77
C TYR A 169 -16.10 -7.72 -15.81
N SER A 170 -16.08 -8.37 -14.65
CA SER A 170 -16.50 -9.78 -14.47
C SER A 170 -17.96 -10.00 -14.89
N LYS A 171 -18.88 -9.11 -14.50
CA LYS A 171 -20.29 -9.17 -14.96
C LYS A 171 -20.44 -8.93 -16.46
N SER A 172 -19.66 -8.00 -17.04
CA SER A 172 -19.68 -7.72 -18.47
C SER A 172 -19.14 -8.91 -19.29
N ILE A 173 -18.08 -9.56 -18.81
CA ILE A 173 -17.56 -10.83 -19.33
C ILE A 173 -18.61 -11.94 -19.17
N CYS A 174 -19.29 -12.05 -18.03
CA CYS A 174 -20.39 -13.02 -17.86
C CYS A 174 -21.52 -12.81 -18.87
N VAL A 175 -21.91 -11.56 -19.16
CA VAL A 175 -22.94 -11.24 -20.17
C VAL A 175 -22.46 -11.55 -21.59
N LEU A 176 -21.18 -11.31 -21.89
CA LEU A 176 -20.57 -11.66 -23.17
C LEU A 176 -20.51 -13.19 -23.37
N ILE A 177 -20.17 -13.94 -22.32
CA ILE A 177 -20.10 -15.41 -22.31
C ILE A 177 -21.50 -16.04 -22.47
N ILE A 178 -22.54 -15.45 -21.85
CA ILE A 178 -23.93 -15.88 -22.05
C ILE A 178 -24.35 -15.69 -23.52
N ARG A 179 -23.88 -14.62 -24.18
CA ARG A 179 -24.16 -14.36 -25.60
C ARG A 179 -23.37 -15.24 -26.57
N THR A 180 -22.14 -15.65 -26.24
CA THR A 180 -21.29 -16.47 -27.13
C THR A 180 -21.51 -17.98 -27.01
N GLY A 181 -22.21 -18.45 -25.96
CA GLY A 181 -22.77 -19.80 -25.91
C GLY A 181 -21.77 -20.96 -25.79
N SER A 182 -20.51 -20.71 -25.42
CA SER A 182 -19.49 -21.76 -25.23
C SER A 182 -19.83 -22.71 -24.07
N LYS A 183 -19.76 -24.03 -24.33
CA LYS A 183 -20.02 -25.09 -23.31
C LYS A 183 -18.92 -25.16 -22.24
N GLU A 184 -17.66 -24.93 -22.60
CA GLU A 184 -16.52 -24.99 -21.67
C GLU A 184 -16.60 -23.85 -20.64
N LEU A 185 -17.02 -22.66 -21.07
CA LEU A 185 -17.19 -21.50 -20.20
C LEU A 185 -18.39 -21.63 -19.24
N ARG A 186 -19.42 -22.42 -19.59
CA ARG A 186 -20.52 -22.76 -18.65
C ARG A 186 -20.06 -23.65 -17.48
N GLN A 187 -19.04 -24.47 -17.71
CA GLN A 187 -18.45 -25.32 -16.67
C GLN A 187 -17.66 -24.49 -15.66
N ILE A 188 -16.90 -23.50 -16.14
CA ILE A 188 -16.19 -22.52 -15.30
C ILE A 188 -17.19 -21.67 -14.48
N MET A 189 -18.30 -21.25 -15.09
CA MET A 189 -19.38 -20.52 -14.39
C MET A 189 -20.08 -21.33 -13.30
N SER A 190 -20.17 -22.66 -13.45
CA SER A 190 -20.69 -23.56 -12.42
C SER A 190 -19.77 -23.59 -11.19
N ILE A 191 -18.46 -23.63 -11.41
CA ILE A 191 -17.45 -23.62 -10.34
C ILE A 191 -17.48 -22.28 -9.58
N ILE A 192 -17.54 -21.15 -10.30
CA ILE A 192 -17.60 -19.82 -9.69
C ILE A 192 -18.91 -19.62 -8.90
N ARG A 193 -20.07 -20.07 -9.41
CA ARG A 193 -21.35 -20.01 -8.68
C ARG A 193 -21.34 -20.82 -7.38
N ILE A 194 -20.62 -21.94 -7.34
CA ILE A 194 -20.49 -22.76 -6.13
C ILE A 194 -19.63 -22.03 -5.09
N SER A 195 -18.51 -21.43 -5.49
CA SER A 195 -17.67 -20.64 -4.58
C SER A 195 -18.38 -19.42 -4.00
N VAL A 196 -19.20 -18.71 -4.79
CA VAL A 196 -19.99 -17.55 -4.31
C VAL A 196 -21.09 -17.98 -3.33
N ARG A 197 -21.69 -19.16 -3.48
CA ARG A 197 -22.69 -19.69 -2.54
C ARG A 197 -22.10 -20.18 -1.22
N LEU A 198 -20.87 -20.69 -1.24
CA LEU A 198 -20.17 -21.16 -0.05
C LEU A 198 -19.64 -19.99 0.82
N GLY A 199 -19.47 -18.80 0.23
CA GLY A 199 -19.11 -17.57 0.96
C GLY A 199 -20.29 -16.78 1.55
N GLN A 200 -21.52 -17.31 1.48
CA GLN A 200 -22.74 -16.69 2.03
C GLN A 200 -23.48 -17.55 3.07
N VAL A 201 -22.77 -18.44 3.78
CA VAL A 201 -23.32 -19.20 4.93
C VAL A 201 -22.53 -18.85 6.18
#